data_AF-A0A1C5CAW1-F1
#
_entry.id   AF-A0A1C5CAW1-F1
#
_cell.length_a   1.000
_cell.length_b   1.000
_cell.length_c   1.000
_cell.angle_alpha   90.00
_cell.angle_beta   90.00
_cell.angle_gamma   90.00
#
_symmetry.space_group_name_H-M   'P 1'
#
loop_
_entity.id
_entity.type
_entity.pdbx_description
1 polymer ?
#
loop_
_entity_poly.entity_id
_entity_poly.type
_entity_poly.pdbx_seq_one_letter_code
_entity_poly.pdbx_strand_id
1 'polypeptide(L)'
;MLRSRAVRPRLRAMLGGGKQVAERSPLAEGVVEQDGEVVLARAARPERDPVLALRAAAAAAQAGLPLSPYAVRRLAAAARPLPTPWPAEAREDLVTLLGSGRPTVEVWEALEAEGLISRLLPDWERVRCRPQRNAVHIWTVDRHLIETAVRAAALTRRVHRPDLLLVGALLHDIGKGWPGDHSVAGEIIAKDVAGRIGFDAEDAAVLATLVRHHLLLIDTATRRDLDDPATVRSVADAVGTQGTLELLHALTEADALATGPAAWSSWRGSLVADLVRRVGALLAGDLPDEPAPTAPTAEQERLAIEAFRTGGPVLALRARSEPVPAEETPGAPEPLGVELLIAVPDQSAVLPAVAGVLAVHRLTVRTAELRTLRLPQDVNDGDGSVLLLDWRVAAEYGSLPEAARLRADLVRALDGSLDIQGRLAERDAAYPRRRGLLAPPPRVTVAPAASHHATVIEVRAQDGPGLLHRIGMALEKAGVRVRSMHVSTLGANAVDAFYVTTGAGEPLPEQDAGSVARVLEETLRAP
;
A
#
# COMPACT_ATOMS: atom_id res chain seq x y z
N MET A 1 -23.29 2.90 -42.56
CA MET A 1 -22.32 3.42 -43.56
C MET A 1 -21.61 4.62 -42.97
N LEU A 2 -20.30 4.50 -42.73
CA LEU A 2 -19.43 5.57 -42.27
C LEU A 2 -19.33 6.69 -43.32
N ARG A 3 -19.38 7.96 -42.88
CA ARG A 3 -18.75 9.08 -43.60
C ARG A 3 -17.99 10.00 -42.64
N SER A 4 -16.69 9.70 -42.58
CA SER A 4 -15.53 10.61 -42.52
C SER A 4 -15.69 12.01 -41.90
N ARG A 5 -14.95 12.22 -40.81
CA ARG A 5 -14.39 13.51 -40.37
C ARG A 5 -13.66 14.20 -41.54
N ALA A 6 -13.91 15.49 -41.74
CA ALA A 6 -13.05 16.36 -42.52
C ALA A 6 -12.73 17.63 -41.72
N VAL A 7 -11.44 17.85 -41.50
CA VAL A 7 -10.85 19.04 -40.91
C VAL A 7 -10.91 20.20 -41.91
N ARG A 8 -11.19 21.40 -41.38
CA ARG A 8 -11.45 22.71 -42.02
C ARG A 8 -10.56 23.09 -43.23
N PRO A 9 -11.00 24.13 -43.97
CA PRO A 9 -10.15 25.31 -44.09
C PRO A 9 -10.80 26.58 -43.54
N ARG A 10 -10.09 27.20 -42.59
CA ARG A 10 -10.16 28.62 -42.27
C ARG A 10 -9.78 29.39 -43.54
N LEU A 11 -10.74 30.03 -44.22
CA LEU A 11 -10.51 31.12 -45.21
C LEU A 11 -11.86 31.69 -45.70
N ARG A 12 -12.76 32.06 -44.77
CA ARG A 12 -13.98 32.84 -45.11
C ARG A 12 -14.34 33.92 -44.10
N ALA A 13 -13.38 34.29 -43.25
CA ALA A 13 -13.58 35.22 -42.12
C ALA A 13 -12.83 36.54 -42.27
N MET A 14 -12.64 37.05 -43.50
CA MET A 14 -12.03 38.37 -43.72
C MET A 14 -12.96 39.40 -44.38
N LEU A 15 -14.19 39.03 -44.77
CA LEU A 15 -15.14 39.94 -45.42
C LEU A 15 -16.55 39.68 -44.89
N GLY A 16 -16.89 40.26 -43.75
CA GLY A 16 -18.24 40.24 -43.18
C GLY A 16 -18.24 40.40 -41.68
N GLY A 17 -18.46 41.63 -41.21
CA GLY A 17 -18.64 41.99 -39.79
C GLY A 17 -19.96 41.48 -39.18
N GLY A 18 -20.25 40.19 -39.34
CA GLY A 18 -21.31 39.50 -38.63
C GLY A 18 -20.74 38.87 -37.36
N LYS A 19 -21.35 39.17 -36.21
CA LYS A 19 -21.05 38.52 -34.92
C LYS A 19 -21.08 36.99 -35.16
N GLN A 20 -19.94 36.30 -35.02
CA GLN A 20 -19.94 34.83 -35.05
C GLN A 20 -20.88 34.37 -33.94
N VAL A 21 -22.02 33.79 -34.32
CA VAL A 21 -22.90 33.13 -33.37
C VAL A 21 -22.12 31.91 -32.91
N ALA A 22 -21.61 31.94 -31.68
CA ALA A 22 -20.92 30.81 -31.09
C ALA A 22 -21.83 29.57 -31.21
N GLU A 23 -21.35 28.58 -31.95
CA GLU A 23 -22.08 27.34 -32.21
C GLU A 23 -22.19 26.58 -30.88
N ARG A 24 -23.43 26.35 -30.42
CA ARG A 24 -23.70 25.64 -29.16
C ARG A 24 -24.03 24.20 -29.49
N SER A 25 -23.20 23.26 -29.03
CA SER A 25 -23.40 21.83 -29.24
C SER A 25 -24.01 21.21 -27.97
N PRO A 26 -25.13 20.47 -28.05
CA PRO A 26 -25.71 19.82 -26.87
C PRO A 26 -24.79 18.72 -26.34
N LEU A 27 -24.57 18.70 -25.02
CA LEU A 27 -23.80 17.64 -24.33
C LEU A 27 -24.70 16.76 -23.47
N ALA A 28 -25.64 17.36 -22.74
CA ALA A 28 -26.65 16.68 -21.93
C ALA A 28 -27.89 17.58 -21.78
N GLU A 29 -28.94 17.10 -21.12
CA GLU A 29 -30.11 17.92 -20.86
C GLU A 29 -29.75 19.15 -20.01
N GLY A 30 -30.01 20.34 -20.57
CA GLY A 30 -29.69 21.61 -19.91
C GLY A 30 -28.21 22.01 -19.99
N VAL A 31 -27.36 21.26 -20.70
CA VAL A 31 -25.90 21.46 -20.75
C VAL A 31 -25.40 21.48 -22.21
N VAL A 32 -24.60 22.48 -22.56
CA VAL A 32 -24.06 22.64 -23.93
C VAL A 32 -22.59 23.01 -23.91
N GLU A 33 -21.85 22.63 -24.94
CA GLU A 33 -20.54 23.18 -25.24
C GLU A 33 -20.71 24.56 -25.90
N GLN A 34 -19.89 25.53 -25.49
CA GLN A 34 -19.74 26.79 -26.19
C GLN A 34 -18.30 27.29 -26.04
N ASP A 35 -17.65 27.62 -27.15
CA ASP A 35 -16.31 28.21 -27.19
C ASP A 35 -15.23 27.38 -26.45
N GLY A 36 -15.38 26.05 -26.43
CA GLY A 36 -14.47 25.13 -25.75
C GLY A 36 -14.70 24.99 -24.25
N GLU A 37 -15.80 25.54 -23.71
CA GLU A 37 -16.22 25.36 -22.32
C GLU A 37 -17.59 24.69 -22.26
N VAL A 38 -17.86 23.99 -21.16
CA VAL A 38 -19.22 23.55 -20.83
C VAL A 38 -19.98 24.67 -20.13
N VAL A 39 -21.14 25.02 -20.69
CA VAL A 39 -22.05 26.06 -20.18
C VAL A 39 -23.47 25.52 -20.02
N LEU A 40 -24.28 26.24 -19.26
CA LEU A 40 -25.71 25.92 -19.14
C LEU A 40 -26.48 26.34 -20.41
N ALA A 41 -27.40 25.49 -20.85
CA ALA A 41 -28.35 25.82 -21.90
C ALA A 41 -29.22 27.03 -21.48
N ARG A 42 -29.72 27.81 -22.46
CA ARG A 42 -30.57 28.98 -22.17
C ARG A 42 -31.86 28.61 -21.42
N ALA A 43 -32.38 27.41 -21.71
CA ALA A 43 -33.58 26.88 -21.08
C ALA A 43 -33.31 26.28 -19.68
N ALA A 44 -32.05 26.08 -19.28
CA ALA A 44 -31.72 25.45 -18.00
C ALA A 44 -32.21 26.30 -16.81
N ARG A 45 -32.83 25.63 -15.84
CA ARG A 45 -33.42 26.21 -14.62
C ARG A 45 -32.83 25.51 -13.38
N PRO A 46 -31.60 25.86 -12.94
CA PRO A 46 -30.98 25.27 -11.75
C PRO A 46 -31.88 25.28 -10.50
N GLU A 47 -32.72 26.29 -10.37
CA GLU A 47 -33.66 26.46 -9.26
C GLU A 47 -34.81 25.43 -9.22
N ARG A 48 -34.98 24.65 -10.31
CA ARG A 48 -35.98 23.58 -10.46
C ARG A 48 -35.35 22.20 -10.73
N ASP A 49 -34.05 22.14 -10.98
CA ASP A 49 -33.33 20.93 -11.31
C ASP A 49 -32.09 20.81 -10.41
N PRO A 50 -32.21 20.13 -9.26
CA PRO A 50 -31.10 19.96 -8.32
C PRO A 50 -29.99 19.04 -8.85
N VAL A 51 -30.23 18.25 -9.90
CA VAL A 51 -29.26 17.31 -10.49
C VAL A 51 -28.34 18.00 -11.48
N LEU A 52 -28.78 19.12 -12.06
CA LEU A 52 -28.06 19.86 -13.12
C LEU A 52 -26.58 20.14 -12.84
N ALA A 53 -26.19 20.35 -11.57
CA ALA A 53 -24.80 20.59 -11.22
C ALA A 53 -23.91 19.35 -11.46
N LEU A 54 -24.37 18.16 -11.05
CA LEU A 54 -23.66 16.90 -11.29
C LEU A 54 -23.72 16.54 -12.78
N ARG A 55 -24.86 16.73 -13.44
CA ARG A 55 -25.01 16.49 -14.88
C ARG A 55 -24.05 17.35 -15.71
N ALA A 56 -23.92 18.64 -15.38
CA ALA A 56 -22.97 19.52 -16.05
C ALA A 56 -21.52 19.07 -15.81
N ALA A 57 -21.20 18.61 -14.61
CA ALA A 57 -19.87 18.13 -14.26
C ALA A 57 -19.53 16.82 -15.00
N ALA A 58 -20.43 15.85 -15.01
CA ALA A 58 -20.29 14.60 -15.74
C ALA A 58 -20.07 14.85 -17.24
N ALA A 59 -20.92 15.70 -17.84
CA ALA A 59 -20.80 16.08 -19.25
C ALA A 59 -19.46 16.79 -19.57
N ALA A 60 -19.00 17.68 -18.69
CA ALA A 60 -17.72 18.36 -18.83
C ALA A 60 -16.53 17.39 -18.77
N ALA A 61 -16.52 16.50 -17.78
CA ALA A 61 -15.46 15.53 -17.59
C ALA A 61 -15.39 14.52 -18.75
N GLN A 62 -16.54 13.99 -19.21
CA GLN A 62 -16.62 13.10 -20.36
C GLN A 62 -16.16 13.76 -21.66
N ALA A 63 -16.50 15.03 -21.87
CA ALA A 63 -16.08 15.79 -23.04
C ALA A 63 -14.60 16.21 -22.98
N GLY A 64 -13.96 16.11 -21.81
CA GLY A 64 -12.61 16.62 -21.59
C GLY A 64 -12.54 18.16 -21.69
N LEU A 65 -13.60 18.85 -21.29
CA LEU A 65 -13.75 20.30 -21.39
C LEU A 65 -13.90 20.94 -20.01
N PRO A 66 -13.35 22.15 -19.78
CA PRO A 66 -13.55 22.86 -18.53
C PRO A 66 -14.99 23.33 -18.35
N LEU A 67 -15.47 23.37 -17.11
CA LEU A 67 -16.70 24.05 -16.75
C LEU A 67 -16.48 25.56 -16.78
N SER A 68 -17.37 26.28 -17.46
CA SER A 68 -17.30 27.74 -17.46
C SER A 68 -17.51 28.30 -16.05
N PRO A 69 -16.63 29.20 -15.55
CA PRO A 69 -16.78 29.78 -14.22
C PRO A 69 -18.14 30.49 -14.02
N TYR A 70 -18.72 31.05 -15.08
CA TYR A 70 -20.06 31.63 -15.03
C TYR A 70 -21.15 30.57 -14.79
N ALA A 71 -21.04 29.41 -15.45
CA ALA A 71 -21.97 28.31 -15.27
C ALA A 71 -21.89 27.78 -13.83
N VAL A 72 -20.68 27.57 -13.30
CA VAL A 72 -20.47 27.11 -11.93
C VAL A 72 -21.03 28.11 -10.91
N ARG A 73 -20.73 29.42 -11.04
CA ARG A 73 -21.31 30.45 -10.17
C ARG A 73 -22.84 30.48 -10.20
N ARG A 74 -23.43 30.32 -11.39
CA ARG A 74 -24.89 30.27 -11.54
C ARG A 74 -25.48 29.03 -10.86
N LEU A 75 -24.86 27.86 -11.03
CA LEU A 75 -25.26 26.64 -10.31
C LEU A 75 -25.11 26.85 -8.80
N ALA A 76 -24.00 27.42 -8.36
CA ALA A 76 -23.75 27.66 -6.95
C ALA A 76 -24.77 28.59 -6.30
N ALA A 77 -25.21 29.63 -7.01
CA ALA A 77 -26.18 30.59 -6.51
C ALA A 77 -27.65 30.10 -6.56
N ALA A 78 -28.01 29.28 -7.56
CA ALA A 78 -29.42 28.98 -7.85
C ALA A 78 -29.83 27.51 -7.67
N ALA A 79 -28.88 26.56 -7.69
CA ALA A 79 -29.21 25.14 -7.57
C ALA A 79 -29.76 24.82 -6.18
N ARG A 80 -30.88 24.09 -6.14
CA ARG A 80 -31.42 23.56 -4.88
C ARG A 80 -30.58 22.38 -4.40
N PRO A 81 -30.55 22.11 -3.08
CA PRO A 81 -29.96 20.88 -2.56
C PRO A 81 -30.65 19.63 -3.16
N LEU A 82 -29.88 18.56 -3.35
CA LEU A 82 -30.43 17.26 -3.71
C LEU A 82 -31.32 16.71 -2.59
N PRO A 83 -32.40 15.99 -2.92
CA PRO A 83 -33.18 15.25 -1.91
C PRO A 83 -32.32 14.11 -1.32
N THR A 84 -32.73 13.58 -0.17
CA THR A 84 -32.10 12.41 0.47
C THR A 84 -33.11 11.26 0.54
N PRO A 85 -32.86 10.09 -0.08
CA PRO A 85 -31.69 9.77 -0.90
C PRO A 85 -31.66 10.57 -2.22
N TRP A 86 -30.48 10.68 -2.82
CA TRP A 86 -30.32 11.31 -4.13
C TRP A 86 -31.10 10.54 -5.21
N PRO A 87 -31.58 11.23 -6.26
CA PRO A 87 -32.13 10.55 -7.43
C PRO A 87 -31.06 9.69 -8.11
N ALA A 88 -31.48 8.60 -8.76
CA ALA A 88 -30.56 7.69 -9.46
C ALA A 88 -29.67 8.41 -10.48
N GLU A 89 -30.24 9.35 -11.22
CA GLU A 89 -29.50 10.19 -12.19
C GLU A 89 -28.32 10.94 -11.53
N ALA A 90 -28.52 11.53 -10.34
CA ALA A 90 -27.45 12.24 -9.63
C ALA A 90 -26.30 11.29 -9.22
N ARG A 91 -26.64 10.08 -8.79
CA ARG A 91 -25.64 9.05 -8.48
C ARG A 91 -24.89 8.61 -9.74
N GLU A 92 -25.59 8.38 -10.84
CA GLU A 92 -25.01 8.01 -12.13
C GLU A 92 -24.10 9.10 -12.69
N ASP A 93 -24.48 10.37 -12.56
CA ASP A 93 -23.66 11.53 -12.94
C ASP A 93 -22.40 11.65 -12.06
N LEU A 94 -22.52 11.39 -10.74
CA LEU A 94 -21.34 11.35 -9.87
C LEU A 94 -20.37 10.24 -10.28
N VAL A 95 -20.88 9.03 -10.52
CA VAL A 95 -20.06 7.90 -10.97
C VAL A 95 -19.43 8.21 -12.33
N THR A 96 -20.17 8.82 -13.23
CA THR A 96 -19.67 9.24 -14.55
C THR A 96 -18.58 10.29 -14.45
N LEU A 97 -18.76 11.28 -13.58
CA LEU A 97 -17.74 12.27 -13.28
C LEU A 97 -16.46 11.60 -12.80
N LEU A 98 -16.53 10.77 -11.75
CA LEU A 98 -15.35 10.07 -11.19
C LEU A 98 -14.69 9.12 -12.20
N GLY A 99 -15.50 8.42 -13.00
CA GLY A 99 -15.05 7.47 -14.02
C GLY A 99 -14.43 8.11 -15.26
N SER A 100 -14.50 9.43 -15.42
CA SER A 100 -13.95 10.13 -16.58
C SER A 100 -12.43 10.28 -16.53
N GLY A 101 -11.77 9.89 -15.43
CA GLY A 101 -10.31 9.92 -15.31
C GLY A 101 -9.77 11.33 -15.19
N ARG A 102 -8.65 11.66 -15.85
CA ARG A 102 -7.91 12.92 -15.62
C ARG A 102 -8.75 14.21 -15.73
N PRO A 103 -9.71 14.37 -16.67
CA PRO A 103 -10.58 15.55 -16.72
C PRO A 103 -11.38 15.84 -15.44
N THR A 104 -11.65 14.82 -14.62
CA THR A 104 -12.37 14.95 -13.33
C THR A 104 -11.73 15.98 -12.42
N VAL A 105 -10.40 16.07 -12.43
CA VAL A 105 -9.60 16.98 -11.61
C VAL A 105 -10.04 18.44 -11.78
N GLU A 106 -10.05 18.94 -13.02
CA GLU A 106 -10.31 20.36 -13.29
C GLU A 106 -11.78 20.70 -13.04
N VAL A 107 -12.67 19.77 -13.39
CA VAL A 107 -14.11 19.89 -13.17
C VAL A 107 -14.41 19.93 -11.67
N TRP A 108 -13.81 19.03 -10.88
CA TRP A 108 -13.98 18.98 -9.42
C TRP A 108 -13.47 20.26 -8.76
N GLU A 109 -12.27 20.72 -9.12
CA GLU A 109 -11.69 21.98 -8.63
C GLU A 109 -12.57 23.20 -8.94
N ALA A 110 -13.20 23.24 -10.13
CA ALA A 110 -14.12 24.31 -10.49
C ALA A 110 -15.35 24.32 -9.57
N LEU A 111 -15.97 23.15 -9.31
CA LEU A 111 -17.10 23.03 -8.38
C LEU A 111 -16.70 23.36 -6.93
N GLU A 112 -15.53 22.90 -6.51
CA GLU A 112 -14.93 23.12 -5.20
C GLU A 112 -14.74 24.62 -4.93
N ALA A 113 -14.22 25.37 -5.92
CA ALA A 113 -13.98 26.81 -5.81
C ALA A 113 -15.25 27.61 -5.45
N GLU A 114 -16.43 27.13 -5.86
CA GLU A 114 -17.74 27.75 -5.58
C GLU A 114 -18.54 27.00 -4.48
N GLY A 115 -17.87 26.11 -3.73
CA GLY A 115 -18.43 25.40 -2.59
C GLY A 115 -19.57 24.42 -2.94
N LEU A 116 -19.65 23.96 -4.19
CA LEU A 116 -20.65 22.96 -4.60
C LEU A 116 -20.32 21.58 -4.02
N ILE A 117 -19.03 21.21 -3.99
CA ILE A 117 -18.60 19.92 -3.43
C ILE A 117 -18.98 19.79 -1.95
N SER A 118 -18.68 20.79 -1.11
CA SER A 118 -19.04 20.75 0.32
C SER A 118 -20.55 20.72 0.56
N ARG A 119 -21.37 21.22 -0.37
CA ARG A 119 -22.84 21.09 -0.29
C ARG A 119 -23.33 19.70 -0.64
N LEU A 120 -22.71 19.06 -1.63
CA LEU A 120 -23.00 17.68 -2.02
C LEU A 120 -22.50 16.70 -0.95
N LEU A 121 -21.30 16.95 -0.43
CA LEU A 121 -20.59 16.11 0.53
C LEU A 121 -20.14 16.98 1.73
N PRO A 122 -21.01 17.23 2.72
CA PRO A 122 -20.68 17.99 3.93
C PRO A 122 -19.37 17.57 4.63
N ASP A 123 -19.12 16.27 4.76
CA ASP A 123 -17.91 15.74 5.40
C ASP A 123 -16.61 16.10 4.67
N TRP A 124 -16.70 16.49 3.40
CA TRP A 124 -15.57 16.97 2.59
C TRP A 124 -14.87 18.18 3.21
N GLU A 125 -15.60 19.04 3.92
CA GLU A 125 -15.03 20.23 4.57
C GLU A 125 -13.90 19.87 5.55
N ARG A 126 -13.93 18.67 6.14
CA ARG A 126 -12.92 18.21 7.10
C ARG A 126 -11.61 17.74 6.45
N VAL A 127 -11.64 17.41 5.15
CA VAL A 127 -10.47 16.95 4.38
C VAL A 127 -9.97 17.99 3.38
N ARG A 128 -10.75 19.03 3.12
CA ARG A 128 -10.41 20.16 2.24
C ARG A 128 -9.09 20.83 2.63
N CYS A 129 -8.17 20.94 1.68
CA CYS A 129 -6.83 21.47 1.81
C CYS A 129 -6.05 20.91 3.02
N ARG A 130 -6.40 19.71 3.51
CA ARG A 130 -5.79 19.13 4.71
C ARG A 130 -4.43 18.54 4.34
N PRO A 131 -3.33 18.91 5.04
CA PRO A 131 -2.04 18.28 4.82
C PRO A 131 -2.07 16.79 5.19
N GLN A 132 -1.44 15.96 4.35
CA GLN A 132 -1.17 14.56 4.68
C GLN A 132 0.00 14.48 5.68
N ARG A 133 -0.08 13.55 6.65
CA ARG A 133 0.95 13.41 7.69
C ARG A 133 2.18 12.62 7.25
N ASN A 134 2.06 11.79 6.21
CA ASN A 134 3.13 10.92 5.73
C ASN A 134 3.88 11.55 4.56
N ALA A 135 5.21 11.49 4.58
CA ALA A 135 6.10 12.12 3.60
C ALA A 135 5.98 11.59 2.17
N VAL A 136 5.29 10.47 1.96
CA VAL A 136 5.08 9.86 0.65
C VAL A 136 3.94 10.51 -0.14
N HIS A 137 2.98 11.16 0.54
CA HIS A 137 1.88 11.82 -0.18
C HIS A 137 2.36 13.13 -0.79
N ILE A 138 2.13 13.27 -2.09
CA ILE A 138 2.43 14.49 -2.83
C ILE A 138 1.25 15.49 -2.85
N TRP A 139 0.09 15.08 -2.32
CA TRP A 139 -1.17 15.84 -2.36
C TRP A 139 -1.74 16.11 -0.97
N THR A 140 -2.58 17.15 -0.84
CA THR A 140 -3.52 17.29 0.29
C THR A 140 -4.55 16.16 0.28
N VAL A 141 -5.23 15.91 1.41
CA VAL A 141 -6.17 14.77 1.53
C VAL A 141 -7.28 14.83 0.47
N ASP A 142 -7.96 15.97 0.34
CA ASP A 142 -8.97 16.21 -0.69
C ASP A 142 -8.47 15.92 -2.12
N ARG A 143 -7.28 16.45 -2.47
CA ARG A 143 -6.70 16.21 -3.79
C ARG A 143 -6.32 14.74 -3.98
N HIS A 144 -5.80 14.09 -2.95
CA HIS A 144 -5.47 12.67 -2.96
C HIS A 144 -6.69 11.79 -3.23
N LEU A 145 -7.85 12.10 -2.65
CA LEU A 145 -9.10 11.38 -2.90
C LEU A 145 -9.49 11.42 -4.39
N ILE A 146 -9.37 12.59 -5.04
CA ILE A 146 -9.68 12.73 -6.46
C ILE A 146 -8.64 12.04 -7.33
N GLU A 147 -7.35 12.18 -7.04
CA GLU A 147 -6.29 11.47 -7.77
C GLU A 147 -6.45 9.94 -7.63
N THR A 148 -6.89 9.45 -6.47
CA THR A 148 -7.22 8.04 -6.24
C THR A 148 -8.41 7.60 -7.08
N ALA A 149 -9.48 8.41 -7.17
CA ALA A 149 -10.60 8.15 -8.08
C ALA A 149 -10.16 8.12 -9.56
N VAL A 150 -9.24 9.01 -9.96
CA VAL A 150 -8.66 9.02 -11.31
C VAL A 150 -7.89 7.73 -11.60
N ARG A 151 -7.10 7.22 -10.64
CA ARG A 151 -6.42 5.92 -10.76
C ARG A 151 -7.43 4.77 -10.81
N ALA A 152 -8.45 4.79 -9.97
CA ALA A 152 -9.51 3.80 -9.92
C ALA A 152 -10.32 3.73 -11.23
N ALA A 153 -10.53 4.87 -11.90
CA ALA A 153 -11.21 4.92 -13.20
C ALA A 153 -10.54 4.02 -14.26
N ALA A 154 -9.20 3.93 -14.25
CA ALA A 154 -8.44 3.04 -15.14
C ALA A 154 -8.63 1.55 -14.81
N LEU A 155 -9.08 1.23 -13.59
CA LEU A 155 -9.25 -0.14 -13.08
C LEU A 155 -10.70 -0.64 -13.16
N THR A 156 -11.64 0.19 -13.62
CA THR A 156 -13.09 -0.12 -13.68
C THR A 156 -13.44 -1.40 -14.45
N ARG A 157 -12.60 -1.82 -15.40
CA ARG A 157 -12.80 -3.07 -16.16
C ARG A 157 -12.32 -4.33 -15.44
N ARG A 158 -11.62 -4.19 -14.31
CA ARG A 158 -11.11 -5.30 -13.49
C ARG A 158 -12.06 -5.69 -12.36
N VAL A 159 -13.18 -4.97 -12.21
CA VAL A 159 -14.12 -5.16 -11.10
C VAL A 159 -15.56 -5.32 -11.59
N HIS A 160 -16.35 -6.10 -10.85
CA HIS A 160 -17.77 -6.33 -11.16
C HIS A 160 -18.67 -5.12 -10.83
N ARG A 161 -18.25 -4.25 -9.90
CA ARG A 161 -18.99 -3.04 -9.45
C ARG A 161 -18.12 -1.78 -9.54
N PRO A 162 -17.92 -1.23 -10.76
CA PRO A 162 -17.06 -0.05 -10.95
C PRO A 162 -17.58 1.21 -10.25
N ASP A 163 -18.90 1.32 -10.05
CA ASP A 163 -19.53 2.37 -9.28
C ASP A 163 -19.09 2.37 -7.81
N LEU A 164 -19.07 1.21 -7.16
CA LEU A 164 -18.60 1.08 -5.77
C LEU A 164 -17.09 1.31 -5.65
N LEU A 165 -16.29 0.90 -6.64
CA LEU A 165 -14.85 1.19 -6.67
C LEU A 165 -14.60 2.71 -6.71
N LEU A 166 -15.29 3.44 -7.59
CA LEU A 166 -15.11 4.88 -7.77
C LEU A 166 -15.56 5.67 -6.54
N VAL A 167 -16.71 5.31 -5.96
CA VAL A 167 -17.20 5.94 -4.73
C VAL A 167 -16.34 5.55 -3.52
N GLY A 168 -15.89 4.30 -3.43
CA GLY A 168 -14.92 3.86 -2.42
C GLY A 168 -13.61 4.63 -2.50
N ALA A 169 -13.08 4.86 -3.71
CA ALA A 169 -11.88 5.67 -3.94
C ALA A 169 -12.04 7.12 -3.46
N LEU A 170 -13.19 7.73 -3.72
CA LEU A 170 -13.51 9.08 -3.23
C LEU A 170 -13.60 9.17 -1.70
N LEU A 171 -13.98 8.07 -1.02
CA LEU A 171 -14.30 8.08 0.41
C LEU A 171 -13.26 7.40 1.31
N HIS A 172 -12.30 6.65 0.77
CA HIS A 172 -11.38 5.79 1.55
C HIS A 172 -10.68 6.51 2.70
N ASP A 173 -10.36 7.79 2.50
CA ASP A 173 -9.59 8.61 3.43
C ASP A 173 -10.42 9.73 4.09
N ILE A 174 -11.75 9.73 3.92
CA ILE A 174 -12.65 10.80 4.39
C ILE A 174 -12.58 10.98 5.92
N GLY A 175 -12.23 9.92 6.64
CA GLY A 175 -12.09 9.93 8.10
C GLY A 175 -10.86 10.68 8.63
N LYS A 176 -9.87 11.06 7.80
CA LYS A 176 -8.64 11.77 8.26
C LYS A 176 -8.92 13.12 8.92
N GLY A 177 -10.10 13.68 8.67
CA GLY A 177 -10.63 14.88 9.28
C GLY A 177 -11.07 14.75 10.75
N TRP A 178 -11.19 13.52 11.26
CA TRP A 178 -11.80 13.20 12.55
C TRP A 178 -10.78 12.67 13.57
N PRO A 179 -11.06 12.78 14.89
CA PRO A 179 -10.20 12.21 15.92
C PRO A 179 -10.28 10.68 15.92
N GLY A 180 -9.19 10.02 16.32
CA GLY A 180 -9.09 8.56 16.38
C GLY A 180 -8.53 7.94 15.10
N ASP A 181 -8.86 6.66 14.88
CA ASP A 181 -8.50 5.94 13.67
C ASP A 181 -9.39 6.39 12.50
N HIS A 182 -8.76 6.97 11.48
CA HIS A 182 -9.42 7.47 10.28
C HIS A 182 -10.19 6.39 9.51
N SER A 183 -9.78 5.14 9.57
CA SER A 183 -10.50 4.05 8.90
C SER A 183 -11.80 3.70 9.63
N VAL A 184 -11.79 3.72 10.98
CA VAL A 184 -13.01 3.54 11.80
C VAL A 184 -13.98 4.69 11.58
N ALA A 185 -13.49 5.93 11.67
CA ALA A 185 -14.33 7.10 11.45
C ALA A 185 -14.86 7.14 10.00
N GLY A 186 -14.00 6.79 9.04
CA GLY A 186 -14.32 6.72 7.63
C GLY A 186 -15.42 5.71 7.32
N GLU A 187 -15.43 4.55 7.95
CA GLU A 187 -16.47 3.52 7.81
C GLU A 187 -17.88 4.09 8.07
N ILE A 188 -18.03 4.78 9.21
CA ILE A 188 -19.31 5.38 9.63
C ILE A 188 -19.76 6.43 8.61
N ILE A 189 -18.85 7.33 8.23
CA ILE A 189 -19.12 8.40 7.26
C ILE A 189 -19.47 7.80 5.90
N ALA A 190 -18.72 6.80 5.44
CA ALA A 190 -18.94 6.17 4.15
C ALA A 190 -20.32 5.51 4.07
N LYS A 191 -20.77 4.86 5.14
CA LYS A 191 -22.10 4.27 5.23
C LYS A 191 -23.21 5.32 5.12
N ASP A 192 -23.09 6.43 5.87
CA ASP A 192 -24.06 7.52 5.85
C ASP A 192 -24.09 8.24 4.49
N VAL A 193 -22.91 8.50 3.92
CA VAL A 193 -22.76 9.12 2.60
C VAL A 193 -23.31 8.22 1.50
N ALA A 194 -23.06 6.90 1.55
CA ALA A 194 -23.59 5.95 0.58
C ALA A 194 -25.12 5.91 0.59
N GLY A 195 -25.73 5.85 1.78
CA GLY A 195 -27.18 5.93 1.93
C GLY A 195 -27.75 7.27 1.42
N ARG A 196 -27.05 8.39 1.64
CA ARG A 196 -27.46 9.70 1.11
C ARG A 196 -27.37 9.76 -0.42
N ILE A 197 -26.31 9.21 -1.02
CA ILE A 197 -26.14 9.10 -2.48
C ILE A 197 -27.18 8.14 -3.10
N GLY A 198 -27.85 7.32 -2.28
CA GLY A 198 -28.93 6.44 -2.71
C GLY A 198 -28.46 5.04 -3.09
N PHE A 199 -27.32 4.58 -2.58
CA PHE A 199 -27.00 3.16 -2.56
C PHE A 199 -27.91 2.42 -1.59
N ASP A 200 -28.20 1.16 -1.87
CA ASP A 200 -28.95 0.31 -0.94
C ASP A 200 -28.08 -0.09 0.27
N ALA A 201 -28.68 -0.80 1.22
CA ALA A 201 -28.01 -1.18 2.46
C ALA A 201 -26.85 -2.16 2.25
N GLU A 202 -26.90 -3.01 1.22
CA GLU A 202 -25.86 -3.98 0.90
C GLU A 202 -24.65 -3.27 0.30
N ASP A 203 -24.87 -2.43 -0.71
CA ASP A 203 -23.84 -1.60 -1.33
C ASP A 203 -23.19 -0.63 -0.34
N ALA A 204 -23.99 -0.02 0.56
CA ALA A 204 -23.47 0.84 1.61
C ALA A 204 -22.58 0.07 2.60
N ALA A 205 -22.90 -1.21 2.90
CA ALA A 205 -22.06 -2.06 3.73
C ALA A 205 -20.75 -2.44 3.03
N VAL A 206 -20.78 -2.69 1.72
CA VAL A 206 -19.57 -2.91 0.92
C VAL A 206 -18.69 -1.67 0.95
N LEU A 207 -19.23 -0.48 0.67
CA LEU A 207 -18.48 0.78 0.74
C LEU A 207 -17.88 1.03 2.13
N ALA A 208 -18.65 0.83 3.19
CA ALA A 208 -18.16 0.93 4.56
C ALA A 208 -16.97 -0.02 4.81
N THR A 209 -17.07 -1.27 4.35
CA THR A 209 -16.00 -2.28 4.45
C THR A 209 -14.75 -1.85 3.67
N LEU A 210 -14.90 -1.35 2.44
CA LEU A 210 -13.80 -0.85 1.63
C LEU A 210 -13.06 0.30 2.33
N VAL A 211 -13.79 1.26 2.88
CA VAL A 211 -13.20 2.39 3.63
C VAL A 211 -12.55 1.91 4.93
N ARG A 212 -13.21 1.00 5.66
CA ARG A 212 -12.69 0.44 6.92
C ARG A 212 -11.37 -0.29 6.74
N HIS A 213 -11.20 -0.97 5.62
CA HIS A 213 -10.10 -1.89 5.36
C HIS A 213 -9.18 -1.45 4.21
N HIS A 214 -9.22 -0.19 3.77
CA HIS A 214 -8.44 0.27 2.60
C HIS A 214 -6.92 0.03 2.71
N LEU A 215 -6.37 -0.03 3.93
CA LEU A 215 -4.96 -0.36 4.19
C LEU A 215 -4.69 -1.87 4.41
N LEU A 216 -5.73 -2.69 4.58
CA LEU A 216 -5.62 -4.08 5.02
C LEU A 216 -4.73 -4.91 4.10
N LEU A 217 -4.97 -4.86 2.78
CA LEU A 217 -4.22 -5.68 1.83
C LEU A 217 -2.75 -5.30 1.77
N ILE A 218 -2.45 -4.01 1.67
CA ILE A 218 -1.06 -3.55 1.56
C ILE A 218 -0.28 -3.77 2.87
N ASP A 219 -0.91 -3.54 4.03
CA ASP A 219 -0.27 -3.78 5.31
C ASP A 219 -0.06 -5.27 5.56
N THR A 220 -1.04 -6.11 5.23
CA THR A 220 -0.91 -7.57 5.40
C THR A 220 0.15 -8.13 4.45
N ALA A 221 0.08 -7.78 3.16
CA ALA A 221 1.01 -8.27 2.15
C ALA A 221 2.48 -7.92 2.44
N THR A 222 2.73 -6.78 3.09
CA THR A 222 4.09 -6.29 3.35
C THR A 222 4.60 -6.57 4.75
N ARG A 223 3.72 -6.80 5.73
CA ARG A 223 4.10 -6.92 7.16
C ARG A 223 3.79 -8.29 7.76
N ARG A 224 3.05 -9.16 7.06
CA ARG A 224 2.63 -10.47 7.60
C ARG A 224 3.12 -11.60 6.73
N ASP A 225 3.19 -12.78 7.35
CA ASP A 225 3.51 -14.03 6.68
C ASP A 225 2.27 -14.51 5.92
N LEU A 226 2.40 -14.64 4.60
CA LEU A 226 1.31 -15.05 3.70
C LEU A 226 1.14 -16.57 3.62
N ASP A 227 2.10 -17.32 4.14
CA ASP A 227 2.01 -18.77 4.27
C ASP A 227 1.33 -19.19 5.57
N ASP A 228 1.13 -18.25 6.51
CA ASP A 228 0.31 -18.49 7.71
C ASP A 228 -1.19 -18.49 7.36
N PRO A 229 -1.91 -19.62 7.54
CA PRO A 229 -3.35 -19.69 7.28
C PRO A 229 -4.18 -18.71 8.13
N ALA A 230 -3.69 -18.34 9.32
CA ALA A 230 -4.37 -17.37 10.19
C ALA A 230 -4.37 -15.97 9.56
N THR A 231 -3.27 -15.58 8.90
CA THR A 231 -3.17 -14.32 8.16
C THR A 231 -4.23 -14.27 7.06
N VAL A 232 -4.27 -15.29 6.20
CA VAL A 232 -5.22 -15.38 5.08
C VAL A 232 -6.67 -15.37 5.58
N ARG A 233 -6.96 -16.12 6.65
CA ARG A 233 -8.29 -16.18 7.27
C ARG A 233 -8.73 -14.85 7.84
N SER A 234 -7.83 -14.13 8.53
CA SER A 234 -8.17 -12.81 9.09
C SER A 234 -8.57 -11.79 8.01
N VAL A 235 -7.95 -11.86 6.83
CA VAL A 235 -8.33 -11.02 5.68
C VAL A 235 -9.65 -11.48 5.09
N ALA A 236 -9.87 -12.80 4.94
CA ALA A 236 -11.14 -13.35 4.46
C ALA A 236 -12.32 -12.95 5.35
N ASP A 237 -12.16 -13.05 6.66
CA ASP A 237 -13.17 -12.68 7.66
C ASP A 237 -13.50 -11.17 7.60
N ALA A 238 -12.49 -10.33 7.35
CA ALA A 238 -12.65 -8.88 7.24
C ALA A 238 -13.36 -8.45 5.95
N VAL A 239 -13.07 -9.09 4.81
CA VAL A 239 -13.69 -8.72 3.51
C VAL A 239 -15.03 -9.42 3.27
N GLY A 240 -15.23 -10.60 3.85
CA GLY A 240 -16.47 -11.39 3.81
C GLY A 240 -16.78 -12.06 2.47
N THR A 241 -16.62 -11.35 1.34
CA THR A 241 -16.99 -11.85 0.00
C THR A 241 -15.88 -11.66 -1.04
N GLN A 242 -15.89 -12.50 -2.07
CA GLN A 242 -14.95 -12.38 -3.19
C GLN A 242 -15.13 -11.07 -3.96
N GLY A 243 -16.37 -10.58 -4.08
CA GLY A 243 -16.66 -9.28 -4.70
C GLY A 243 -16.05 -8.12 -3.94
N THR A 244 -16.17 -8.11 -2.60
CA THR A 244 -15.54 -7.08 -1.76
C THR A 244 -14.01 -7.15 -1.82
N LEU A 245 -13.43 -8.35 -1.83
CA LEU A 245 -11.99 -8.55 -1.98
C LEU A 245 -11.48 -7.99 -3.32
N GLU A 246 -12.19 -8.25 -4.41
CA GLU A 246 -11.85 -7.74 -5.75
C GLU A 246 -11.84 -6.20 -5.79
N LEU A 247 -12.88 -5.57 -5.22
CA LEU A 247 -12.97 -4.11 -5.10
C LEU A 247 -11.87 -3.53 -4.22
N LEU A 248 -11.58 -4.18 -3.08
CA LEU A 248 -10.53 -3.74 -2.15
C LEU A 248 -9.15 -3.82 -2.80
N HIS A 249 -8.89 -4.87 -3.59
CA HIS A 249 -7.64 -5.01 -4.34
C HIS A 249 -7.44 -3.84 -5.32
N ALA A 250 -8.46 -3.53 -6.13
CA ALA A 250 -8.39 -2.40 -7.06
C ALA A 250 -8.25 -1.05 -6.34
N LEU A 251 -8.93 -0.86 -5.20
CA LEU A 251 -8.82 0.34 -4.39
C LEU A 251 -7.40 0.51 -3.81
N THR A 252 -6.82 -0.54 -3.25
CA THR A 252 -5.45 -0.54 -2.70
C THR A 252 -4.42 -0.15 -3.76
N GLU A 253 -4.54 -0.68 -4.98
CA GLU A 253 -3.67 -0.32 -6.10
C GLU A 253 -3.86 1.15 -6.51
N ALA A 254 -5.10 1.61 -6.63
CA ALA A 254 -5.41 2.98 -7.00
C ALA A 254 -4.87 4.01 -5.98
N ASP A 255 -5.04 3.75 -4.69
CA ASP A 255 -4.57 4.60 -3.60
C ASP A 255 -3.03 4.69 -3.58
N ALA A 256 -2.36 3.54 -3.72
CA ALA A 256 -0.90 3.52 -3.78
C ALA A 256 -0.35 4.26 -5.00
N LEU A 257 -0.96 4.10 -6.19
CA LEU A 257 -0.59 4.84 -7.40
C LEU A 257 -0.86 6.35 -7.32
N ALA A 258 -1.83 6.77 -6.51
CA ALA A 258 -2.16 8.18 -6.28
C ALA A 258 -1.25 8.84 -5.24
N THR A 259 -0.79 8.07 -4.25
CA THR A 259 0.12 8.54 -3.20
C THR A 259 1.45 9.03 -3.78
N GLY A 260 2.05 8.26 -4.70
CA GLY A 260 3.27 8.66 -5.41
C GLY A 260 4.04 7.47 -6.00
N PRO A 261 5.08 7.72 -6.83
CA PRO A 261 5.82 6.66 -7.53
C PRO A 261 6.57 5.71 -6.58
N ALA A 262 6.87 6.15 -5.36
CA ALA A 262 7.52 5.32 -4.34
C ALA A 262 6.54 4.43 -3.55
N ALA A 263 5.23 4.65 -3.67
CA ALA A 263 4.21 3.95 -2.88
C ALA A 263 3.75 2.63 -3.52
N TRP A 264 3.82 2.51 -4.85
CA TRP A 264 3.48 1.28 -5.57
C TRP A 264 4.65 0.82 -6.45
N SER A 265 5.09 -0.43 -6.27
CA SER A 265 6.10 -1.09 -7.10
C SER A 265 5.58 -2.43 -7.58
N SER A 266 6.16 -2.99 -8.66
CA SER A 266 5.75 -4.31 -9.17
C SER A 266 5.81 -5.38 -8.09
N TRP A 267 6.85 -5.34 -7.25
CA TRP A 267 6.99 -6.21 -6.08
C TRP A 267 5.82 -6.11 -5.10
N ARG A 268 5.44 -4.89 -4.65
CA ARG A 268 4.28 -4.73 -3.75
C ARG A 268 3.01 -5.23 -4.42
N GLY A 269 2.84 -4.95 -5.71
CA GLY A 269 1.74 -5.49 -6.51
C GLY A 269 1.70 -7.02 -6.50
N SER A 270 2.84 -7.69 -6.67
CA SER A 270 2.93 -9.15 -6.65
C SER A 270 2.56 -9.75 -5.29
N LEU A 271 2.96 -9.12 -4.18
CA LEU A 271 2.62 -9.57 -2.82
C LEU A 271 1.13 -9.40 -2.54
N VAL A 272 0.54 -8.27 -2.93
CA VAL A 272 -0.90 -8.02 -2.78
C VAL A 272 -1.68 -8.99 -3.65
N ALA A 273 -1.27 -9.23 -4.89
CA ALA A 273 -1.91 -10.19 -5.78
C ALA A 273 -1.83 -11.62 -5.24
N ASP A 274 -0.70 -12.02 -4.65
CA ASP A 274 -0.55 -13.34 -4.02
C ASP A 274 -1.49 -13.51 -2.82
N LEU A 275 -1.56 -12.50 -1.94
CA LEU A 275 -2.51 -12.47 -0.83
C LEU A 275 -3.96 -12.57 -1.33
N VAL A 276 -4.35 -11.75 -2.31
CA VAL A 276 -5.71 -11.75 -2.87
C VAL A 276 -6.05 -13.09 -3.49
N ARG A 277 -5.11 -13.74 -4.17
CA ARG A 277 -5.30 -15.09 -4.73
C ARG A 277 -5.56 -16.12 -3.63
N ARG A 278 -4.77 -16.11 -2.55
CA ARG A 278 -4.92 -17.03 -1.40
C ARG A 278 -6.25 -16.82 -0.66
N VAL A 279 -6.61 -15.56 -0.40
CA VAL A 279 -7.87 -15.19 0.25
C VAL A 279 -9.06 -15.55 -0.65
N GLY A 280 -8.96 -15.30 -1.95
CA GLY A 280 -9.99 -15.65 -2.94
C GLY A 280 -10.26 -17.15 -3.00
N ALA A 281 -9.21 -17.98 -2.95
CA ALA A 281 -9.35 -19.43 -2.87
C ALA A 281 -10.11 -19.85 -1.59
N LEU A 282 -9.72 -19.30 -0.44
CA LEU A 282 -10.42 -19.57 0.83
C LEU A 282 -11.90 -19.17 0.78
N LEU A 283 -12.23 -18.01 0.23
CA LEU A 283 -13.62 -17.55 0.07
C LEU A 283 -14.43 -18.38 -0.94
N ALA A 284 -13.76 -19.00 -1.92
CA ALA A 284 -14.39 -19.93 -2.86
C ALA A 284 -14.68 -21.31 -2.23
N GLY A 285 -14.23 -21.55 -0.99
CA GLY A 285 -14.39 -22.81 -0.27
C GLY A 285 -13.21 -23.77 -0.42
N ASP A 286 -12.12 -23.35 -1.07
CA ASP A 286 -10.88 -24.12 -1.08
C ASP A 286 -10.24 -23.97 0.30
N LEU A 287 -10.21 -25.06 1.08
CA LEU A 287 -9.47 -25.05 2.33
C LEU A 287 -7.98 -24.91 1.98
N PRO A 288 -7.27 -23.91 2.51
CA PRO A 288 -5.83 -23.89 2.40
C PRO A 288 -5.33 -25.16 3.07
N ASP A 289 -4.63 -26.01 2.31
CA ASP A 289 -3.88 -27.11 2.91
C ASP A 289 -3.03 -26.52 4.03
N GLU A 290 -2.99 -27.18 5.19
CA GLU A 290 -1.97 -26.84 6.18
C GLU A 290 -0.63 -26.86 5.43
N PRO A 291 0.16 -25.77 5.48
CA PRO A 291 1.41 -25.72 4.75
C PRO A 291 2.26 -26.88 5.24
N ALA A 292 2.35 -27.94 4.43
CA ALA A 292 3.26 -29.03 4.68
C ALA A 292 4.65 -28.38 4.79
N PRO A 293 5.49 -28.79 5.76
CA PRO A 293 6.81 -28.22 5.90
C PRO A 293 7.52 -28.33 4.55
N THR A 294 7.72 -27.18 3.88
CA THR A 294 8.22 -27.14 2.52
C THR A 294 9.55 -27.85 2.53
N ALA A 295 9.64 -28.96 1.79
CA ALA A 295 10.88 -29.71 1.69
C ALA A 295 11.98 -28.74 1.25
N PRO A 296 13.17 -28.79 1.88
CA PRO A 296 14.26 -27.92 1.51
C PRO A 296 14.59 -28.10 0.03
N THR A 297 14.83 -27.01 -0.70
CA THR A 297 15.25 -27.11 -2.09
C THR A 297 16.62 -27.79 -2.17
N ALA A 298 16.94 -28.41 -3.30
CA ALA A 298 18.24 -29.06 -3.50
C ALA A 298 19.43 -28.11 -3.27
N GLU A 299 19.26 -26.81 -3.54
CA GLU A 299 20.28 -25.80 -3.23
C GLU A 299 20.40 -25.55 -1.73
N GLN A 300 19.27 -25.42 -1.02
CA GLN A 300 19.26 -25.23 0.43
C GLN A 300 19.89 -26.43 1.16
N GLU A 301 19.60 -27.66 0.71
CA GLU A 301 20.25 -28.88 1.22
C GLU A 301 21.76 -28.86 0.95
N ARG A 302 22.18 -28.52 -0.28
CA ARG A 302 23.59 -28.42 -0.65
C ARG A 302 24.34 -27.43 0.25
N LEU A 303 23.80 -26.23 0.42
CA LEU A 303 24.39 -25.19 1.27
C LEU A 303 24.48 -25.66 2.73
N ALA A 304 23.44 -26.34 3.23
CA ALA A 304 23.43 -26.87 4.58
C ALA A 304 24.52 -27.92 4.81
N ILE A 305 24.66 -28.87 3.88
CA ILE A 305 25.71 -29.90 3.93
C ILE A 305 27.11 -29.26 3.89
N GLU A 306 27.31 -28.24 3.05
CA GLU A 306 28.60 -27.55 2.95
C GLU A 306 28.94 -26.76 4.22
N ALA A 307 27.97 -26.05 4.79
CA ALA A 307 28.14 -25.31 6.03
C ALA A 307 28.51 -26.24 7.18
N PHE A 308 27.84 -27.38 7.28
CA PHE A 308 28.14 -28.39 8.29
C PHE A 308 29.56 -28.97 8.12
N ARG A 309 29.95 -29.35 6.90
CA ARG A 309 31.28 -29.92 6.62
C ARG A 309 32.42 -28.94 6.88
N THR A 310 32.21 -27.66 6.57
CA THR A 310 33.24 -26.62 6.70
C THR A 310 33.28 -25.99 8.09
N GLY A 311 32.23 -26.18 8.90
CA GLY A 311 32.08 -25.54 10.21
C GLY A 311 31.90 -24.02 10.13
N GLY A 312 31.61 -23.48 8.95
CA GLY A 312 31.48 -22.04 8.73
C GLY A 312 30.27 -21.68 7.87
N PRO A 313 29.89 -20.39 7.82
CA PRO A 313 28.77 -19.95 7.02
C PRO A 313 29.03 -20.14 5.51
N VAL A 314 27.99 -20.55 4.79
CA VAL A 314 27.97 -20.63 3.32
C VAL A 314 26.78 -19.83 2.83
N LEU A 315 26.93 -19.09 1.73
CA LEU A 315 25.86 -18.25 1.21
C LEU A 315 25.75 -18.30 -0.30
N ALA A 316 24.54 -18.07 -0.80
CA ALA A 316 24.23 -17.89 -2.22
C ALA A 316 23.41 -16.60 -2.41
N LEU A 317 23.74 -15.82 -3.43
CA LEU A 317 23.02 -14.62 -3.84
C LEU A 317 22.36 -14.87 -5.19
N ARG A 318 21.04 -14.66 -5.26
CA ARG A 318 20.28 -14.73 -6.50
C ARG A 318 19.58 -13.40 -6.76
N ALA A 319 20.02 -12.70 -7.79
CA ALA A 319 19.29 -11.54 -8.29
C ALA A 319 18.02 -12.03 -8.99
N ARG A 320 16.85 -11.60 -8.52
CA ARG A 320 15.62 -11.72 -9.29
C ARG A 320 15.46 -10.44 -10.11
N SER A 321 15.33 -10.59 -11.42
CA SER A 321 15.00 -9.49 -12.34
C SER A 321 13.64 -9.80 -12.96
N GLU A 322 12.72 -8.84 -12.98
CA GLU A 322 11.47 -8.97 -13.73
C GLU A 322 11.63 -8.42 -15.16
N PRO A 323 10.96 -9.03 -16.15
CA PRO A 323 10.76 -8.41 -17.45
C PRO A 323 9.76 -7.26 -17.32
N VAL A 324 10.16 -6.06 -17.72
CA VAL A 324 9.28 -4.88 -17.78
C VAL A 324 8.27 -5.09 -18.91
N PRO A 325 6.94 -4.89 -18.70
CA PRO A 325 5.98 -4.81 -19.79
C PRO A 325 6.39 -3.68 -20.75
N ALA A 326 6.39 -3.95 -22.06
CA ALA A 326 7.02 -3.11 -23.08
C ALA A 326 6.51 -1.66 -23.24
N GLU A 327 5.59 -1.19 -22.39
CA GLU A 327 4.90 0.09 -22.54
C GLU A 327 5.24 1.13 -21.45
N GLU A 328 6.13 0.86 -20.50
CA GLU A 328 6.57 1.86 -19.50
C GLU A 328 7.95 2.48 -19.80
N THR A 329 8.01 3.80 -19.66
CA THR A 329 9.13 4.75 -19.85
C THR A 329 10.52 4.23 -19.40
N PRO A 330 11.65 4.63 -20.02
CA PRO A 330 12.98 4.08 -19.70
C PRO A 330 13.44 4.53 -18.30
N GLY A 331 13.23 3.68 -17.31
CA GLY A 331 13.96 3.62 -16.06
C GLY A 331 14.63 2.25 -15.99
N ALA A 332 15.89 2.18 -15.57
CA ALA A 332 16.59 0.91 -15.42
C ALA A 332 15.74 -0.08 -14.58
N PRO A 333 15.77 -1.39 -14.88
CA PRO A 333 15.02 -2.37 -14.11
C PRO A 333 15.36 -2.20 -12.63
N GLU A 334 14.37 -1.89 -11.79
CA GLU A 334 14.56 -1.94 -10.34
C GLU A 334 14.86 -3.40 -9.99
N PRO A 335 16.03 -3.74 -9.44
CA PRO A 335 16.25 -5.08 -8.94
C PRO A 335 15.20 -5.36 -7.87
N LEU A 336 14.44 -6.46 -7.98
CA LEU A 336 13.37 -6.88 -7.06
C LEU A 336 13.80 -7.06 -5.60
N GLY A 337 15.08 -6.84 -5.33
CA GLY A 337 15.81 -7.40 -4.23
C GLY A 337 16.56 -8.65 -4.67
N VAL A 338 17.39 -9.13 -3.77
CA VAL A 338 18.26 -10.27 -3.91
C VAL A 338 17.82 -11.26 -2.87
N GLU A 339 17.61 -12.48 -3.33
CA GLU A 339 17.44 -13.62 -2.45
C GLU A 339 18.83 -14.02 -1.98
N LEU A 340 19.05 -13.88 -0.68
CA LEU A 340 20.28 -14.24 0.02
C LEU A 340 19.99 -15.44 0.90
N LEU A 341 20.43 -16.60 0.44
CA LEU A 341 20.38 -17.84 1.20
C LEU A 341 21.67 -17.97 2.00
N ILE A 342 21.56 -18.18 3.31
CA ILE A 342 22.69 -18.37 4.22
C ILE A 342 22.46 -19.68 4.97
N ALA A 343 23.44 -20.57 4.94
CA ALA A 343 23.53 -21.74 5.80
C ALA A 343 24.62 -21.51 6.84
N VAL A 344 24.28 -21.63 8.12
CA VAL A 344 25.21 -21.46 9.24
C VAL A 344 25.07 -22.66 10.17
N PRO A 345 26.18 -23.27 10.64
CA PRO A 345 26.11 -24.23 11.74
C PRO A 345 25.30 -23.67 12.90
N ASP A 346 24.53 -24.52 13.58
CA ASP A 346 23.66 -24.08 14.68
C ASP A 346 24.49 -23.48 15.82
N GLN A 347 24.33 -22.18 16.04
CA GLN A 347 25.09 -21.40 17.03
C GLN A 347 24.32 -20.15 17.45
N SER A 348 24.69 -19.56 18.59
CA SER A 348 24.07 -18.34 19.10
C SER A 348 24.39 -17.11 18.26
N ALA A 349 23.55 -16.08 18.38
CA ALA A 349 23.72 -14.74 17.82
C ALA A 349 23.82 -14.66 16.28
N VAL A 350 23.30 -15.66 15.54
CA VAL A 350 23.33 -15.65 14.07
C VAL A 350 22.47 -14.52 13.48
N LEU A 351 21.24 -14.34 13.96
CA LEU A 351 20.34 -13.29 13.48
C LEU A 351 20.96 -11.88 13.62
N PRO A 352 21.43 -11.45 14.82
CA PRO A 352 22.06 -10.14 14.94
C PRO A 352 23.34 -10.03 14.11
N ALA A 353 24.17 -11.07 14.02
CA ALA A 353 25.38 -11.04 13.20
C ALA A 353 25.06 -10.79 11.71
N VAL A 354 24.11 -11.55 11.14
CA VAL A 354 23.69 -11.37 9.74
C VAL A 354 23.08 -9.98 9.53
N ALA A 355 22.14 -9.55 10.38
CA ALA A 355 21.53 -8.22 10.28
C ALA A 355 22.57 -7.09 10.35
N GLY A 356 23.58 -7.23 11.22
CA GLY A 356 24.68 -6.28 11.36
C GLY A 356 25.55 -6.19 10.11
N VAL A 357 25.96 -7.34 9.55
CA VAL A 357 26.75 -7.40 8.32
C VAL A 357 25.97 -6.80 7.15
N LEU A 358 24.69 -7.14 6.98
CA LEU A 358 23.83 -6.56 5.94
C LEU A 358 23.74 -5.03 6.08
N ALA A 359 23.56 -4.52 7.30
CA ALA A 359 23.51 -3.08 7.56
C ALA A 359 24.86 -2.40 7.25
N VAL A 360 26.01 -3.00 7.59
CA VAL A 360 27.35 -2.49 7.25
C VAL A 360 27.53 -2.40 5.73
N HIS A 361 27.01 -3.37 4.98
CA HIS A 361 27.04 -3.40 3.51
C HIS A 361 25.92 -2.58 2.83
N ARG A 362 25.14 -1.79 3.59
CA ARG A 362 24.03 -0.97 3.07
C ARG A 362 22.97 -1.79 2.32
N LEU A 363 22.71 -3.00 2.81
CA LEU A 363 21.63 -3.84 2.34
C LEU A 363 20.41 -3.60 3.22
N THR A 364 19.36 -3.09 2.60
CA THR A 364 18.04 -2.96 3.22
C THR A 364 17.38 -4.33 3.26
N VAL A 365 16.87 -4.71 4.43
CA VAL A 365 16.18 -5.99 4.62
C VAL A 365 14.69 -5.77 4.41
N ARG A 366 14.04 -6.68 3.68
CA ARG A 366 12.58 -6.65 3.48
C ARG A 366 11.90 -7.80 4.21
N THR A 367 12.41 -9.01 4.04
CA THR A 367 11.92 -10.20 4.74
C THR A 367 13.10 -11.09 5.12
N ALA A 368 12.94 -11.88 6.18
CA ALA A 368 13.78 -13.04 6.39
C ALA A 368 13.00 -14.20 7.00
N GLU A 369 13.33 -15.41 6.58
CA GLU A 369 12.84 -16.66 7.14
C GLU A 369 14.02 -17.46 7.70
N LEU A 370 13.83 -18.04 8.88
CA LEU A 370 14.83 -18.79 9.60
C LEU A 370 14.28 -20.17 9.90
N ARG A 371 15.01 -21.21 9.50
CA ARG A 371 14.61 -22.59 9.74
C ARG A 371 15.81 -23.47 10.10
N THR A 372 15.64 -24.31 11.11
CA THR A 372 16.63 -25.32 11.46
C THR A 372 16.40 -26.55 10.59
N LEU A 373 17.39 -26.92 9.77
CA LEU A 373 17.40 -28.18 9.06
C LEU A 373 18.22 -29.21 9.83
N ARG A 374 17.65 -30.41 9.98
CA ARG A 374 18.40 -31.62 10.35
C ARG A 374 18.96 -32.23 9.08
N LEU A 375 20.25 -32.57 9.10
CA LEU A 375 20.90 -33.20 7.96
C LEU A 375 20.47 -34.67 7.81
N PRO A 376 20.47 -35.22 6.59
CA PRO A 376 20.21 -36.64 6.37
C PRO A 376 21.20 -37.53 7.16
N GLN A 377 20.73 -38.70 7.61
CA GLN A 377 21.54 -39.68 8.35
C GLN A 377 22.79 -40.14 7.56
N ASP A 378 22.73 -40.06 6.24
CA ASP A 378 23.81 -40.43 5.33
C ASP A 378 25.02 -39.47 5.39
N VAL A 379 24.83 -38.28 5.99
CA VAL A 379 25.82 -37.20 6.08
C VAL A 379 26.40 -37.06 7.50
N ASN A 380 25.68 -37.52 8.54
CA ASN A 380 26.09 -37.45 9.95
C ASN A 380 25.36 -38.52 10.79
N ASP A 381 25.90 -38.90 11.96
CA ASP A 381 25.32 -39.86 12.93
C ASP A 381 23.98 -39.41 13.59
N GLY A 382 23.25 -38.47 12.99
CA GLY A 382 21.86 -38.13 13.32
C GLY A 382 21.61 -36.80 14.03
N ASP A 383 22.63 -36.14 14.58
CA ASP A 383 22.48 -34.95 15.45
C ASP A 383 22.93 -33.61 14.82
N GLY A 384 23.25 -33.59 13.52
CA GLY A 384 23.73 -32.37 12.85
C GLY A 384 22.58 -31.43 12.46
N SER A 385 22.48 -30.27 13.09
CA SER A 385 21.58 -29.19 12.70
C SER A 385 22.32 -28.03 12.02
N VAL A 386 21.66 -27.42 11.04
CA VAL A 386 22.12 -26.21 10.36
C VAL A 386 20.98 -25.21 10.34
N LEU A 387 21.28 -23.96 10.70
CA LEU A 387 20.34 -22.87 10.55
C LEU A 387 20.41 -22.36 9.11
N LEU A 388 19.30 -22.48 8.38
CA LEU A 388 19.10 -21.82 7.11
C LEU A 388 18.38 -20.51 7.32
N LEU A 389 18.87 -19.48 6.64
CA LEU A 389 18.24 -18.18 6.60
C LEU A 389 18.01 -17.76 5.15
N ASP A 390 16.77 -17.48 4.80
CA ASP A 390 16.37 -16.95 3.50
C ASP A 390 16.01 -15.48 3.66
N TRP A 391 16.84 -14.60 3.11
CA TRP A 391 16.69 -13.16 3.23
C TRP A 391 16.34 -12.54 1.88
N ARG A 392 15.39 -11.62 1.88
CA ARG A 392 15.21 -10.70 0.75
C ARG A 392 15.77 -9.35 1.11
N VAL A 393 16.81 -8.95 0.37
CA VAL A 393 17.53 -7.69 0.60
C VAL A 393 17.60 -6.83 -0.65
N ALA A 394 17.74 -5.51 -0.51
CA ALA A 394 18.01 -4.63 -1.63
C ALA A 394 19.16 -3.69 -1.31
N ALA A 395 20.05 -3.45 -2.27
CA ALA A 395 21.10 -2.45 -2.11
C ALA A 395 20.48 -1.06 -1.98
N GLU A 396 20.88 -0.31 -0.94
CA GLU A 396 20.45 1.07 -0.76
C GLU A 396 20.98 1.96 -1.90
N TYR A 397 22.22 1.71 -2.35
CA TYR A 397 22.85 2.37 -3.50
C TYR A 397 23.80 1.41 -4.23
N GLY A 398 23.90 1.57 -5.55
CA GLY A 398 24.93 0.92 -6.36
C GLY A 398 24.70 -0.56 -6.61
N SER A 399 25.78 -1.26 -6.91
CA SER A 399 25.78 -2.71 -7.15
C SER A 399 25.81 -3.49 -5.84
N LEU A 400 25.32 -4.72 -5.89
CA LEU A 400 25.41 -5.65 -4.78
C LEU A 400 26.87 -5.96 -4.42
N PRO A 401 27.17 -6.18 -3.12
CA PRO A 401 28.49 -6.63 -2.70
C PRO A 401 28.77 -8.06 -3.21
N GLU A 402 30.05 -8.36 -3.41
CA GLU A 402 30.49 -9.70 -3.77
C GLU A 402 30.16 -10.71 -2.65
N ALA A 403 29.63 -11.88 -3.04
CA ALA A 403 29.29 -12.97 -2.12
C ALA A 403 30.46 -13.36 -1.19
N ALA A 404 31.68 -13.40 -1.73
CA ALA A 404 32.88 -13.73 -0.97
C ALA A 404 33.17 -12.72 0.15
N ARG A 405 32.94 -11.42 -0.10
CA ARG A 405 33.14 -10.35 0.88
C ARG A 405 32.09 -10.40 1.98
N LEU A 406 30.82 -10.57 1.61
CA LEU A 406 29.74 -10.78 2.57
C LEU A 406 30.02 -11.99 3.47
N ARG A 407 30.50 -13.10 2.88
CA ARG A 407 30.86 -14.30 3.61
C ARG A 407 32.00 -14.05 4.59
N ALA A 408 33.07 -13.37 4.15
CA ALA A 408 34.22 -13.08 4.99
C ALA A 408 33.84 -12.21 6.20
N ASP A 409 33.02 -11.17 6.00
CA ASP A 409 32.54 -10.34 7.10
C ASP A 409 31.55 -11.08 8.01
N LEU A 410 30.75 -12.00 7.47
CA LEU A 410 29.88 -12.87 8.28
C LEU A 410 30.68 -13.85 9.15
N VAL A 411 31.75 -14.46 8.63
CA VAL A 411 32.68 -15.27 9.44
C VAL A 411 33.22 -14.45 10.60
N ARG A 412 33.71 -13.24 10.32
CA ARG A 412 34.27 -12.32 11.33
C ARG A 412 33.23 -11.79 12.33
N ALA A 413 31.98 -11.67 11.90
CA ALA A 413 30.88 -11.29 12.78
C ALA A 413 30.55 -12.41 13.76
N LEU A 414 30.51 -13.65 13.28
CA LEU A 414 30.17 -14.83 14.08
C LEU A 414 31.30 -15.23 15.04
N ASP A 415 32.57 -14.99 14.69
CA ASP A 415 33.72 -15.21 15.58
C ASP A 415 34.02 -14.02 16.52
N GLY A 416 33.29 -12.91 16.37
CA GLY A 416 33.42 -11.70 17.19
C GLY A 416 34.60 -10.79 16.83
N SER A 417 35.36 -11.06 15.77
CA SER A 417 36.48 -10.23 15.31
C SER A 417 36.07 -9.00 14.48
N LEU A 418 34.79 -8.89 14.10
CA LEU A 418 34.21 -7.71 13.47
C LEU A 418 33.45 -6.86 14.50
N ASP A 419 33.93 -5.64 14.75
CA ASP A 419 33.20 -4.64 15.53
C ASP A 419 32.03 -4.04 14.74
N ILE A 420 30.91 -4.76 14.71
CA ILE A 420 29.67 -4.33 14.05
C ILE A 420 29.15 -3.04 14.68
N GLN A 421 29.18 -2.94 16.01
CA GLN A 421 28.65 -1.80 16.75
C GLN A 421 29.41 -0.51 16.41
N GLY A 422 30.74 -0.55 16.46
CA GLY A 422 31.58 0.58 16.08
C GLY A 422 31.37 0.99 14.62
N ARG A 423 31.30 0.03 13.68
CA ARG A 423 31.05 0.32 12.26
C ARG A 423 29.70 0.98 12.01
N LEU A 424 28.66 0.54 12.72
CA LEU A 424 27.33 1.13 12.61
C LEU A 424 27.26 2.50 13.27
N ALA A 425 27.96 2.72 14.38
CA ALA A 425 28.07 4.01 15.05
C ALA A 425 28.82 5.05 14.21
N GLU A 426 29.95 4.67 13.60
CA GLU A 426 30.66 5.50 12.62
C GLU A 426 29.73 5.93 11.46
N ARG A 427 28.87 5.01 11.01
CA ARG A 427 27.90 5.27 9.94
C ARG A 427 26.80 6.22 10.38
N ASP A 428 26.21 6.03 11.56
CA ASP A 428 25.18 6.94 12.10
C ASP A 428 25.76 8.35 12.28
N ALA A 429 27.00 8.45 12.77
CA ALA A 429 27.69 9.74 12.94
C ALA A 429 28.00 10.45 11.62
N ALA A 430 28.24 9.71 10.53
CA ALA A 430 28.52 10.28 9.21
C ALA A 430 27.30 10.92 8.54
N TYR A 431 26.07 10.59 8.97
CA TYR A 431 24.83 11.16 8.45
C TYR A 431 24.14 12.03 9.52
N PRO A 432 24.35 13.36 9.52
CA PRO A 432 23.79 14.22 10.55
C PRO A 432 22.25 14.19 10.55
N ARG A 433 21.66 13.89 11.72
CA ARG A 433 20.22 13.98 11.95
C ARG A 433 19.73 15.37 11.57
N ARG A 434 18.58 15.46 10.88
CA ARG A 434 17.90 16.76 10.65
C ARG A 434 17.66 17.42 12.02
N ARG A 435 18.31 18.56 12.28
CA ARG A 435 18.14 19.32 13.52
C ARG A 435 16.67 19.67 13.72
N GLY A 436 16.12 19.38 14.92
CA GLY A 436 14.87 19.96 15.41
C GLY A 436 13.67 19.03 15.58
N LEU A 437 13.73 17.78 15.13
CA LEU A 437 12.64 16.81 15.35
C LEU A 437 13.12 15.68 16.27
N LEU A 438 12.59 15.63 17.49
CA LEU A 438 12.71 14.46 18.37
C LEU A 438 11.78 13.38 17.84
N ALA A 439 12.34 12.24 17.44
CA ALA A 439 11.53 11.09 17.09
C ALA A 439 10.71 10.63 18.31
N PRO A 440 9.45 10.22 18.14
CA PRO A 440 8.68 9.62 19.22
C PRO A 440 9.39 8.37 19.75
N PRO A 441 9.16 8.00 21.03
CA PRO A 441 9.77 6.80 21.60
C PRO A 441 9.30 5.55 20.85
N PRO A 442 10.15 4.51 20.76
CA PRO A 442 9.75 3.24 20.16
C PRO A 442 8.62 2.60 20.95
N ARG A 443 7.81 1.82 20.25
CA ARG A 443 6.65 1.08 20.77
C ARG A 443 6.78 -0.37 20.34
N VAL A 444 6.64 -1.29 21.28
CA VAL A 444 6.64 -2.72 20.98
C VAL A 444 5.35 -3.34 21.48
N THR A 445 4.65 -4.06 20.61
CA THR A 445 3.34 -4.65 20.90
C THR A 445 3.30 -6.11 20.47
N VAL A 446 2.59 -6.94 21.23
CA VAL A 446 2.30 -8.32 20.84
C VAL A 446 0.99 -8.33 20.06
N ALA A 447 0.99 -8.84 18.83
CA ALA A 447 -0.22 -8.91 18.02
C ALA A 447 -1.08 -10.11 18.45
N PRO A 448 -2.34 -9.90 18.87
CA PRO A 448 -3.20 -10.96 19.37
C PRO A 448 -3.65 -11.87 18.23
N ALA A 449 -3.63 -13.19 18.47
CA ALA A 449 -4.12 -14.22 17.55
C ALA A 449 -3.61 -14.09 16.10
N ALA A 450 -2.41 -13.53 15.92
CA ALA A 450 -1.84 -13.25 14.61
C ALA A 450 -1.30 -14.50 13.90
N SER A 451 -1.02 -15.58 14.66
CA SER A 451 -0.51 -16.85 14.15
C SER A 451 -0.86 -17.97 15.13
N HIS A 452 -1.07 -19.18 14.61
CA HIS A 452 -1.17 -20.40 15.43
C HIS A 452 0.19 -21.03 15.74
N HIS A 453 1.23 -20.65 15.00
CA HIS A 453 2.56 -21.29 15.03
C HIS A 453 3.65 -20.41 15.64
N ALA A 454 3.36 -19.13 15.90
CA ALA A 454 4.31 -18.21 16.52
C ALA A 454 3.59 -17.08 17.27
N THR A 455 4.31 -16.44 18.18
CA THR A 455 3.90 -15.15 18.74
C THR A 455 4.42 -14.03 17.83
N VAL A 456 3.56 -13.09 17.44
CA VAL A 456 3.96 -11.98 16.58
C VAL A 456 4.26 -10.74 17.42
N ILE A 457 5.48 -10.23 17.34
CA ILE A 457 5.93 -9.00 17.99
C ILE A 457 6.07 -7.91 16.93
N GLU A 458 5.32 -6.83 17.06
CA GLU A 458 5.42 -5.63 16.22
C GLU A 458 6.29 -4.58 16.90
N VAL A 459 7.30 -4.09 16.20
CA VAL A 459 8.23 -3.06 16.65
C VAL A 459 8.04 -1.82 15.78
N ARG A 460 7.68 -0.69 16.40
CA ARG A 460 7.62 0.62 15.75
C ARG A 460 8.69 1.52 16.33
N ALA A 461 9.64 1.92 15.51
CA ALA A 461 10.78 2.73 15.94
C ALA A 461 11.23 3.69 14.84
N GLN A 462 12.04 4.69 15.21
CA GLN A 462 12.75 5.50 14.24
C GLN A 462 13.71 4.62 13.44
N ASP A 463 13.60 4.63 12.11
CA ASP A 463 14.51 3.91 11.25
C ASP A 463 15.90 4.54 11.30
N GLY A 464 16.93 3.71 11.20
CA GLY A 464 18.31 4.11 11.30
C GLY A 464 19.29 2.94 11.18
N PRO A 465 20.58 3.24 10.94
CA PRO A 465 21.62 2.23 10.83
C PRO A 465 21.62 1.20 11.96
N GLY A 466 21.46 -0.07 11.61
CA GLY A 466 21.61 -1.15 12.58
C GLY A 466 20.42 -1.38 13.50
N LEU A 467 19.24 -0.78 13.24
CA LEU A 467 18.03 -1.03 14.02
C LEU A 467 17.74 -2.53 14.16
N LEU A 468 17.72 -3.25 13.04
CA LEU A 468 17.48 -4.69 13.01
C LEU A 468 18.55 -5.49 13.77
N HIS A 469 19.81 -5.06 13.73
CA HIS A 469 20.88 -5.67 14.53
C HIS A 469 20.61 -5.52 16.03
N ARG A 470 20.20 -4.32 16.49
CA ARG A 470 19.83 -4.07 17.89
C ARG A 470 18.61 -4.89 18.32
N ILE A 471 17.59 -4.98 17.46
CA ILE A 471 16.41 -5.83 17.73
C ILE A 471 16.82 -7.30 17.82
N GLY A 472 17.64 -7.79 16.90
CA GLY A 472 18.17 -9.16 16.92
C GLY A 472 18.94 -9.47 18.19
N MET A 473 19.77 -8.54 18.69
CA MET A 473 20.49 -8.69 19.96
C MET A 473 19.53 -8.76 21.16
N ALA A 474 18.46 -7.96 21.16
CA ALA A 474 17.46 -7.96 22.22
C ALA A 474 16.66 -9.27 22.25
N LEU A 475 16.27 -9.78 21.07
CA LEU A 475 15.56 -11.07 20.92
C LEU A 475 16.45 -12.25 21.35
N GLU A 476 17.72 -12.25 20.94
CA GLU A 476 18.70 -13.26 21.36
C GLU A 476 18.87 -13.28 22.88
N LYS A 477 19.03 -12.10 23.50
CA LYS A 477 19.14 -11.95 24.96
C LYS A 477 17.89 -12.43 25.69
N ALA A 478 16.73 -12.30 25.07
CA ALA A 478 15.46 -12.80 25.61
C ALA A 478 15.28 -14.32 25.45
N GLY A 479 16.18 -15.01 24.72
CA GLY A 479 16.16 -16.46 24.55
C GLY A 479 15.06 -16.98 23.65
N VAL A 480 14.51 -16.13 22.76
CA VAL A 480 13.44 -16.50 21.82
C VAL A 480 14.02 -16.81 20.44
N ARG A 481 13.39 -17.72 19.71
CA ARG A 481 13.77 -18.03 18.32
C ARG A 481 12.89 -17.26 17.35
N VAL A 482 13.51 -16.56 16.41
CA VAL A 482 12.81 -15.93 15.28
C VAL A 482 12.61 -16.98 14.19
N ARG A 483 11.37 -17.19 13.77
CA ARG A 483 10.99 -18.04 12.63
C ARG A 483 10.97 -17.24 11.35
N SER A 484 10.38 -16.05 11.38
CA SER A 484 10.34 -15.14 10.24
C SER A 484 10.22 -13.70 10.70
N MET A 485 10.58 -12.77 9.82
CA MET A 485 10.41 -11.35 10.06
C MET A 485 10.11 -10.59 8.77
N HIS A 486 9.31 -9.55 8.92
CA HIS A 486 8.92 -8.63 7.85
C HIS A 486 9.31 -7.22 8.28
N VAL A 487 10.16 -6.58 7.47
CA VAL A 487 10.76 -5.28 7.76
C VAL A 487 10.18 -4.26 6.77
N SER A 488 9.57 -3.21 7.30
CA SER A 488 8.88 -2.20 6.48
C SER A 488 9.16 -0.79 6.99
N THR A 489 9.77 0.03 6.13
CA THR A 489 10.02 1.44 6.44
C THR A 489 8.91 2.32 5.86
N LEU A 490 8.26 3.11 6.73
CA LEU A 490 7.31 4.15 6.37
C LEU A 490 7.89 5.53 6.70
N GLY A 491 8.40 6.21 5.68
CA GLY A 491 9.05 7.51 5.84
C GLY A 491 10.31 7.40 6.69
N ALA A 492 10.27 7.94 7.91
CA ALA A 492 11.38 7.87 8.86
C ALA A 492 11.21 6.77 9.92
N ASN A 493 10.09 6.04 9.92
CA ASN A 493 9.82 5.01 10.94
C ASN A 493 9.91 3.61 10.33
N ALA A 494 10.54 2.70 11.04
CA ALA A 494 10.45 1.26 10.80
C ALA A 494 9.25 0.69 11.55
N VAL A 495 8.56 -0.24 10.90
CA VAL A 495 7.44 -1.00 11.45
C VAL A 495 7.69 -2.45 11.08
N ASP A 496 8.35 -3.16 12.00
CA ASP A 496 8.86 -4.50 11.77
C ASP A 496 8.01 -5.51 12.55
N ALA A 497 7.73 -6.66 11.94
CA ALA A 497 7.01 -7.76 12.56
C ALA A 497 7.93 -8.98 12.67
N PHE A 498 8.02 -9.56 13.86
CA PHE A 498 8.83 -10.74 14.16
C PHE A 498 7.94 -11.88 14.64
N TYR A 499 8.01 -13.03 13.97
CA TYR A 499 7.34 -14.27 14.36
C TYR A 499 8.30 -15.05 15.25
N VAL A 500 8.02 -15.07 16.55
CA VAL A 500 8.90 -15.65 17.56
C VAL A 500 8.30 -16.88 18.23
N THR A 501 9.16 -17.80 18.61
CA THR A 501 8.80 -19.08 19.26
C THR A 501 9.72 -19.34 20.45
N THR A 502 9.29 -20.24 21.32
CA THR A 502 10.14 -20.85 22.34
C THR A 502 11.24 -21.70 21.68
N GLY A 503 12.23 -22.14 22.45
CA GLY A 503 13.23 -23.11 21.96
C GLY A 503 12.63 -24.43 21.47
N ALA A 504 11.39 -24.77 21.87
CA ALA A 504 10.66 -25.94 21.41
C ALA A 504 9.91 -25.72 20.08
N GLY A 505 9.86 -24.48 19.56
CA GLY A 505 9.12 -24.13 18.34
C GLY A 505 7.65 -23.77 18.57
N GLU A 506 7.21 -23.72 19.82
CA GLU A 506 5.84 -23.33 20.20
C GLU A 506 5.70 -21.81 20.38
N PRO A 507 4.51 -21.23 20.19
CA PRO A 507 4.23 -19.84 20.56
C PRO A 507 4.60 -19.53 22.02
N LEU A 508 5.01 -18.29 22.29
CA LEU A 508 5.34 -17.84 23.63
C LEU A 508 4.07 -17.76 24.50
N PRO A 509 4.12 -18.18 25.77
CA PRO A 509 3.09 -17.85 26.75
C PRO A 509 2.87 -16.33 26.85
N GLU A 510 1.64 -15.90 27.13
CA GLU A 510 1.26 -14.48 27.13
C GLU A 510 2.15 -13.61 28.04
N GLN A 511 2.50 -14.13 29.22
CA GLN A 511 3.38 -13.46 30.18
C GLN A 511 4.81 -13.27 29.62
N ASP A 512 5.33 -14.29 28.93
CA ASP A 512 6.67 -14.26 28.33
C ASP A 512 6.69 -13.31 27.13
N ALA A 513 5.67 -13.36 26.27
CA ALA A 513 5.49 -12.43 25.16
C ALA A 513 5.49 -10.96 25.63
N GLY A 514 4.74 -10.67 26.70
CA GLY A 514 4.70 -9.33 27.31
C GLY A 514 6.01 -8.93 28.01
N SER A 515 6.82 -9.88 28.46
CA SER A 515 8.16 -9.63 28.98
C SER A 515 9.13 -9.28 27.86
N VAL A 516 9.16 -10.08 26.79
CA VAL A 516 10.00 -9.86 25.61
C VAL A 516 9.71 -8.50 24.98
N ALA A 517 8.43 -8.16 24.79
CA ALA A 517 8.04 -6.86 24.25
C ALA A 517 8.57 -5.67 25.09
N ARG A 518 8.50 -5.75 26.42
CA ARG A 518 9.04 -4.73 27.32
C ARG A 518 10.55 -4.61 27.21
N VAL A 519 11.26 -5.74 27.21
CA VAL A 519 12.74 -5.75 27.07
C VAL A 519 13.17 -5.13 25.74
N LEU A 520 12.47 -5.43 24.64
CA LEU A 520 12.73 -4.81 23.34
C LEU A 520 12.47 -3.31 23.39
N GLU A 521 11.34 -2.86 23.97
CA GLU A 521 11.02 -1.44 24.05
C GLU A 521 12.06 -0.67 24.88
N GLU A 522 12.49 -1.21 26.02
CA GLU A 522 13.54 -0.63 26.86
C GLU A 522 14.89 -0.57 26.15
N THR A 523 15.26 -1.65 25.45
CA THR A 523 16.53 -1.73 24.70
C THR A 523 16.56 -0.71 23.56
N LEU A 524 15.43 -0.48 22.89
CA LEU A 524 15.34 0.49 21.78
C LEU A 524 15.23 1.94 22.25
N ARG A 525 14.82 2.18 23.51
CA ARG A 525 14.85 3.51 24.13
C ARG A 525 16.27 3.92 24.54
N ALA A 526 17.13 2.95 24.82
CA ALA A 526 18.54 3.23 25.06
C ALA A 526 19.19 3.73 23.75
N PRO A 527 19.96 4.84 23.81
CA PRO A 527 20.52 5.49 22.63
C PRO A 527 21.47 4.60 21.82
#